data_AF-A0A1H1ES48-F1
#
_entry.id   AF-A0A1H1ES48-F1
#
_cell.length_a   1.000
_cell.length_b   1.000
_cell.length_c   1.000
_cell.angle_alpha   90.00
_cell.angle_beta   90.00
_cell.angle_gamma   90.00
#
_symmetry.space_group_name_H-M   'P 1'
#
loop_
_entity.id
_entity.type
_entity.pdbx_description
1 polymer ?
#
loop_
_entity_poly.entity_id
_entity_poly.type
_entity_poly.pdbx_seq_one_letter_code
_entity_poly.pdbx_strand_id
1 'polypeptide(L)'
;MRDSVGVHHVEPLTFSNALLSWKFAFWWDLLIALIGATYAVGVLRLRRRTHRKWPAHRSWLFAAGLVSWFVAMNSFVGVYSHALFTMHMVQHLMLIMLVPALLVYGKPLQLYSELDESGARERLLRGRTVGMLTHPAWTMVLYTVVLVATHLTSFMQIMLLNPWLHHAESALYLVTGYLTFLPLLGTEPTRWQRFPYPLRVFSAMMGMGPDTGIGVILMMADDPLFPAYHEMRDWWIDDGTLTVLADQRLGGGIMWFFGDALMAVFALILVKQWMRAKGSEAGFGNWLESARRSALADTDEDDQSAARSLQASEDLDEDEQARQAYNAMLARLARHDRDERGG
;
A
#
# COMPACT_ATOMS: atom_id res chain seq x y z
N MET A 1 26.56 -21.20 -19.57
CA MET A 1 25.96 -20.41 -18.47
C MET A 1 25.04 -19.30 -18.99
N ARG A 2 25.33 -18.68 -20.15
CA ARG A 2 24.41 -17.75 -20.84
C ARG A 2 23.09 -18.37 -21.31
N ASP A 3 23.15 -19.57 -21.91
CA ASP A 3 21.93 -20.24 -22.42
C ASP A 3 21.01 -20.79 -21.32
N SER A 4 21.56 -21.08 -20.13
CA SER A 4 20.78 -21.59 -18.99
C SER A 4 19.96 -20.52 -18.27
N VAL A 5 20.23 -19.24 -18.54
CA VAL A 5 19.53 -18.10 -17.93
C VAL A 5 18.47 -17.51 -18.89
N GLY A 6 18.38 -18.02 -20.12
CA GLY A 6 17.43 -17.50 -21.11
C GLY A 6 17.72 -16.06 -21.53
N VAL A 7 19.01 -15.65 -21.50
CA VAL A 7 19.45 -14.37 -22.05
C VAL A 7 19.31 -14.47 -23.56
N HIS A 8 18.12 -14.12 -24.06
CA HIS A 8 17.87 -13.95 -25.47
C HIS A 8 18.76 -12.81 -25.95
N HIS A 9 19.55 -13.05 -27.00
CA HIS A 9 20.17 -11.98 -27.75
C HIS A 9 19.08 -10.98 -28.14
N VAL A 10 19.19 -9.77 -27.60
CA VAL A 10 18.28 -8.67 -27.88
C VAL A 10 18.94 -7.82 -28.95
N GLU A 11 18.27 -7.69 -30.08
CA GLU A 11 18.75 -6.81 -31.13
C GLU A 11 18.83 -5.35 -30.66
N PRO A 12 19.58 -4.47 -31.35
CA PRO A 12 19.59 -3.05 -31.10
C PRO A 12 18.20 -2.46 -30.90
N LEU A 13 18.03 -1.66 -29.84
CA LEU A 13 16.80 -0.94 -29.56
C LEU A 13 16.60 0.18 -30.60
N THR A 14 16.13 -0.22 -31.77
CA THR A 14 15.65 0.65 -32.83
C THR A 14 14.14 0.87 -32.67
N PHE A 15 13.58 1.90 -33.30
CA PHE A 15 12.14 2.13 -33.25
C PHE A 15 11.33 0.92 -33.77
N SER A 16 11.82 0.25 -34.81
CA SER A 16 11.22 -0.99 -35.33
C SER A 16 11.28 -2.12 -34.31
N ASN A 17 12.42 -2.33 -33.67
CA ASN A 17 12.58 -3.41 -32.69
C ASN A 17 11.79 -3.14 -31.42
N ALA A 18 11.70 -1.88 -30.96
CA ALA A 18 10.85 -1.51 -29.84
C ALA A 18 9.36 -1.82 -30.07
N LEU A 19 8.87 -1.70 -31.30
CA LEU A 19 7.48 -2.04 -31.63
C LEU A 19 7.25 -3.53 -31.82
N LEU A 20 8.25 -4.25 -32.34
CA LEU A 20 8.13 -5.66 -32.75
C LEU A 20 8.61 -6.65 -31.69
N SER A 21 9.44 -6.23 -30.73
CA SER A 21 9.93 -7.09 -29.66
C SER A 21 8.83 -7.39 -28.65
N TRP A 22 8.27 -8.59 -28.75
CA TRP A 22 7.33 -9.12 -27.78
C TRP A 22 7.73 -10.52 -27.34
N LYS A 23 7.50 -10.83 -26.06
CA LYS A 23 7.62 -12.17 -25.48
C LYS A 23 6.30 -12.54 -24.81
N PHE A 24 6.07 -13.83 -24.58
CA PHE A 24 4.94 -14.30 -23.78
C PHE A 24 5.44 -14.82 -22.44
N ALA A 25 5.04 -14.14 -21.37
CA ALA A 25 5.33 -14.52 -20.01
C ALA A 25 4.17 -15.39 -19.48
N PHE A 26 4.13 -16.66 -19.91
CA PHE A 26 3.00 -17.58 -19.72
C PHE A 26 2.32 -17.49 -18.35
N TRP A 27 3.08 -17.52 -17.26
CA TRP A 27 2.52 -17.46 -15.90
C TRP A 27 1.85 -16.13 -15.58
N TRP A 28 2.41 -15.01 -16.05
CA TRP A 28 1.82 -13.69 -15.89
C TRP A 28 0.60 -13.53 -16.78
N ASP A 29 0.67 -13.98 -18.03
CA ASP A 29 -0.44 -13.91 -18.98
C ASP A 29 -1.66 -14.70 -18.47
N LEU A 30 -1.42 -15.90 -17.93
CA LEU A 30 -2.44 -16.72 -17.29
C LEU A 30 -3.05 -16.01 -16.07
N LEU A 31 -2.23 -15.39 -15.22
CA LEU A 31 -2.70 -14.66 -14.05
C LEU A 31 -3.54 -13.43 -14.44
N ILE A 32 -3.08 -12.64 -15.41
CA ILE A 32 -3.80 -11.49 -15.96
C ILE A 32 -5.14 -11.94 -16.56
N ALA A 33 -5.15 -13.02 -17.34
CA ALA A 33 -6.36 -13.57 -17.92
C ALA A 33 -7.35 -14.05 -16.85
N LEU A 34 -6.88 -14.74 -15.81
CA LEU A 34 -7.71 -15.22 -14.71
C LEU A 34 -8.31 -14.07 -13.90
N ILE A 35 -7.51 -13.04 -13.58
CA ILE A 35 -7.97 -11.83 -12.90
C ILE A 35 -8.99 -11.07 -13.76
N GLY A 36 -8.73 -10.93 -15.05
CA GLY A 36 -9.66 -10.31 -16.00
C GLY A 36 -10.98 -11.06 -16.12
N ALA A 37 -10.92 -12.39 -16.28
CA ALA A 37 -12.10 -13.24 -16.38
C ALA A 37 -12.93 -13.22 -15.10
N THR A 38 -12.30 -13.32 -13.92
CA THR A 38 -12.99 -13.28 -12.63
C THR A 38 -13.67 -11.94 -12.40
N TYR A 39 -13.03 -10.82 -12.73
CA TYR A 39 -13.64 -9.49 -12.67
C TYR A 39 -14.83 -9.36 -13.64
N ALA A 40 -14.66 -9.78 -14.90
CA ALA A 40 -15.72 -9.72 -15.91
C ALA A 40 -16.94 -10.57 -15.51
N VAL A 41 -16.71 -11.79 -15.03
CA VAL A 41 -17.76 -12.67 -14.48
C VAL A 41 -18.43 -12.02 -13.27
N GLY A 42 -17.68 -11.36 -12.39
CA GLY A 42 -18.21 -10.61 -11.26
C GLY A 42 -19.17 -9.50 -11.70
N VAL A 43 -18.75 -8.66 -12.65
CA VAL A 43 -19.59 -7.58 -13.21
C VAL A 43 -20.86 -8.13 -13.87
N LEU A 44 -20.75 -9.21 -14.64
CA LEU A 44 -21.89 -9.86 -15.29
C LEU A 44 -22.87 -10.44 -14.27
N ARG A 45 -22.37 -11.08 -13.20
CA ARG A 45 -23.21 -11.62 -12.12
C ARG A 45 -23.93 -10.51 -11.37
N LEU A 46 -23.24 -9.43 -11.03
CA LEU A 46 -23.83 -8.28 -10.35
C LEU A 46 -24.95 -7.65 -11.19
N ARG A 47 -24.70 -7.43 -12.49
CA ARG A 47 -25.69 -6.87 -13.42
C ARG A 47 -26.93 -7.76 -13.53
N ARG A 48 -26.78 -9.08 -13.50
CA ARG A 48 -27.89 -10.05 -13.60
C ARG A 48 -28.70 -10.13 -12.31
N ARG A 49 -28.08 -10.04 -11.14
CA ARG A 49 -28.75 -10.26 -9.84
C ARG A 49 -29.45 -9.03 -9.29
N THR A 50 -28.78 -7.88 -9.31
CA THR A 50 -29.20 -6.74 -8.49
C THR A 50 -29.84 -5.62 -9.32
N HIS A 51 -29.91 -5.76 -10.65
CA HIS A 51 -30.26 -4.70 -11.62
C HIS A 51 -29.46 -3.38 -11.48
N ARG A 52 -28.50 -3.32 -10.55
CA ARG A 52 -27.59 -2.19 -10.33
C ARG A 52 -26.60 -2.11 -11.48
N LYS A 53 -26.38 -0.89 -11.98
CA LYS A 53 -25.42 -0.64 -13.04
C LYS A 53 -24.03 -0.48 -12.44
N TRP A 54 -23.14 -1.42 -12.71
CA TRP A 54 -21.71 -1.23 -12.46
C TRP A 54 -21.18 -0.12 -13.38
N PRO A 55 -20.54 0.94 -12.87
CA PRO A 55 -20.08 2.03 -13.70
C PRO A 55 -19.04 1.58 -14.73
N ALA A 56 -19.30 1.83 -16.02
CA ALA A 56 -18.44 1.36 -17.11
C ALA A 56 -16.99 1.86 -17.01
N HIS A 57 -16.77 3.08 -16.50
CA HIS A 57 -15.42 3.62 -16.32
C HIS A 57 -14.55 2.76 -15.39
N ARG A 58 -15.14 2.09 -14.37
CA ARG A 58 -14.40 1.18 -13.48
C ARG A 58 -13.89 -0.04 -14.23
N SER A 59 -14.74 -0.62 -15.09
CA SER A 59 -14.33 -1.75 -15.94
C SER A 59 -13.27 -1.35 -16.96
N TRP A 60 -13.38 -0.15 -17.55
CA TRP A 60 -12.36 0.37 -18.47
C TRP A 60 -11.01 0.61 -17.78
N LEU A 61 -11.02 1.21 -16.59
CA LEU A 61 -9.80 1.44 -15.80
C LEU A 61 -9.16 0.13 -15.35
N PHE A 62 -9.96 -0.84 -14.91
CA PHE A 62 -9.47 -2.18 -14.57
C PHE A 62 -8.85 -2.88 -15.77
N ALA A 63 -9.52 -2.87 -16.92
CA ALA A 63 -8.99 -3.44 -18.15
C ALA A 63 -7.71 -2.72 -18.61
N ALA A 64 -7.65 -1.39 -18.52
CA ALA A 64 -6.44 -0.62 -18.81
C ALA A 64 -5.28 -0.99 -17.86
N GLY A 65 -5.56 -1.29 -16.59
CA GLY A 65 -4.57 -1.82 -15.65
C GLY A 65 -4.02 -3.17 -16.09
N LEU A 66 -4.90 -4.10 -16.49
CA LEU A 66 -4.49 -5.41 -17.00
C LEU A 66 -3.70 -5.33 -18.31
N VAL A 67 -4.12 -4.46 -19.23
CA VAL A 67 -3.39 -4.22 -20.49
C VAL A 67 -2.02 -3.59 -20.20
N SER A 68 -1.94 -2.60 -19.30
CA SER A 68 -0.67 -2.00 -18.90
C SER A 68 0.28 -3.04 -18.28
N TRP A 69 -0.26 -3.96 -17.47
CA TRP A 69 0.51 -5.05 -16.88
C TRP A 69 1.02 -6.02 -17.96
N PHE A 70 0.15 -6.41 -18.89
CA PHE A 70 0.54 -7.23 -20.02
C PHE A 70 1.65 -6.57 -20.85
N VAL A 71 1.52 -5.27 -21.15
CA VAL A 71 2.55 -4.51 -21.88
C VAL A 71 3.86 -4.46 -21.09
N ALA A 72 3.83 -4.20 -19.79
CA ALA A 72 5.03 -4.13 -18.96
C ALA A 72 5.84 -5.46 -18.98
N MET A 73 5.15 -6.61 -18.99
CA MET A 73 5.80 -7.92 -18.95
C MET A 73 6.19 -8.46 -20.34
N ASN A 74 5.42 -8.13 -21.37
CA ASN A 74 5.49 -8.80 -22.66
C ASN A 74 6.04 -7.94 -23.80
N SER A 75 5.97 -6.61 -23.72
CA SER A 75 6.49 -5.73 -24.79
C SER A 75 8.01 -5.56 -24.69
N PHE A 76 8.57 -4.65 -25.49
CA PHE A 76 9.98 -4.27 -25.41
C PHE A 76 10.43 -3.90 -23.99
N VAL A 77 9.53 -3.36 -23.15
CA VAL A 77 9.84 -3.07 -21.75
C VAL A 77 10.31 -4.34 -21.03
N GLY A 78 9.52 -5.42 -21.11
CA GLY A 78 9.86 -6.69 -20.47
C GLY A 78 10.94 -7.47 -21.20
N VAL A 79 11.09 -7.29 -22.52
CA VAL A 79 12.16 -7.95 -23.30
C VAL A 79 13.53 -7.36 -22.96
N TYR A 80 13.64 -6.03 -22.86
CA TYR A 80 14.91 -5.34 -22.64
C TYR A 80 15.23 -5.07 -21.17
N SER A 81 14.33 -5.32 -20.22
CA SER A 81 14.55 -5.01 -18.79
C SER A 81 15.71 -5.74 -18.12
N HIS A 82 16.18 -6.86 -18.69
CA HIS A 82 17.38 -7.56 -18.17
C HIS A 82 18.67 -7.06 -18.81
N ALA A 83 18.58 -6.34 -19.93
CA ALA A 83 19.75 -5.80 -20.65
C ALA A 83 19.96 -4.29 -20.38
N LEU A 84 18.86 -3.55 -20.18
CA LEU A 84 18.86 -2.11 -19.97
C LEU A 84 18.20 -1.78 -18.63
N PHE A 85 18.96 -1.14 -17.75
CA PHE A 85 18.47 -0.63 -16.47
C PHE A 85 17.38 0.42 -16.70
N THR A 86 17.49 1.25 -17.74
CA THR A 86 16.40 2.17 -18.14
C THR A 86 15.08 1.44 -18.38
N MET A 87 15.09 0.30 -19.08
CA MET A 87 13.87 -0.47 -19.34
C MET A 87 13.37 -1.18 -18.09
N HIS A 88 14.27 -1.63 -17.22
CA HIS A 88 13.92 -2.07 -15.89
C HIS A 88 13.18 -0.98 -15.10
N MET A 89 13.68 0.26 -15.08
CA MET A 89 13.03 1.38 -14.37
C MET A 89 11.63 1.69 -14.92
N VAL A 90 11.46 1.62 -16.25
CA VAL A 90 10.13 1.75 -16.87
C VAL A 90 9.21 0.62 -16.42
N GLN A 91 9.67 -0.64 -16.44
CA GLN A 91 8.90 -1.79 -15.96
C GLN A 91 8.53 -1.63 -14.48
N HIS A 92 9.49 -1.21 -13.65
CA HIS A 92 9.30 -0.94 -12.23
C HIS A 92 8.20 0.09 -11.98
N LEU A 93 8.29 1.27 -12.60
CA LEU A 93 7.28 2.35 -12.44
C LEU A 93 5.90 1.91 -12.95
N MET A 94 5.84 1.14 -14.03
CA MET A 94 4.57 0.58 -14.51
C MET A 94 3.95 -0.36 -13.47
N LEU A 95 4.74 -1.27 -12.88
CA LEU A 95 4.25 -2.29 -11.96
C LEU A 95 3.98 -1.77 -10.55
N ILE A 96 4.72 -0.78 -10.06
CA ILE A 96 4.54 -0.24 -8.71
C ILE A 96 3.56 0.95 -8.66
N MET A 97 3.40 1.70 -9.75
CA MET A 97 2.52 2.87 -9.79
C MET A 97 1.35 2.74 -10.75
N LEU A 98 1.62 2.62 -12.05
CA LEU A 98 0.60 2.75 -13.09
C LEU A 98 -0.46 1.63 -12.99
N VAL A 99 -0.01 0.37 -13.01
CA VAL A 99 -0.88 -0.80 -12.97
C VAL A 99 -1.69 -0.82 -11.67
N PRO A 100 -1.09 -0.71 -10.47
CA PRO A 100 -1.85 -0.73 -9.24
C PRO A 100 -2.87 0.40 -9.12
N ALA A 101 -2.52 1.63 -9.51
CA ALA A 101 -3.46 2.75 -9.47
C ALA A 101 -4.69 2.48 -10.36
N LEU A 102 -4.48 1.99 -11.59
CA LEU A 102 -5.56 1.63 -12.51
C LEU A 102 -6.44 0.50 -11.95
N LEU A 103 -5.83 -0.53 -11.36
CA LEU A 103 -6.56 -1.65 -10.76
C LEU A 103 -7.40 -1.19 -9.54
N VAL A 104 -6.85 -0.36 -8.66
CA VAL A 104 -7.58 0.21 -7.51
C VAL A 104 -8.75 1.09 -7.96
N TYR A 105 -8.60 1.88 -9.03
CA TYR A 105 -9.70 2.63 -9.62
C TYR A 105 -10.79 1.74 -10.25
N GLY A 106 -10.42 0.51 -10.65
CA GLY A 106 -11.36 -0.53 -11.07
C GLY A 106 -12.27 -1.05 -9.97
N LYS A 107 -11.97 -0.75 -8.70
CA LYS A 107 -12.72 -1.14 -7.49
C LYS A 107 -13.02 -2.66 -7.40
N PRO A 108 -12.04 -3.56 -7.59
CA PRO A 108 -12.26 -5.01 -7.56
C PRO A 108 -12.70 -5.54 -6.20
N LEU A 109 -12.24 -4.98 -5.09
CA LEU A 109 -12.65 -5.39 -3.73
C LEU A 109 -14.09 -4.94 -3.44
N GLN A 110 -14.51 -3.78 -3.95
CA GLN A 110 -15.91 -3.37 -3.90
C GLN A 110 -16.80 -4.32 -4.70
N LEU A 111 -16.37 -4.74 -5.89
CA LEU A 111 -17.11 -5.73 -6.67
C LEU A 111 -17.20 -7.07 -5.91
N TYR A 112 -16.12 -7.50 -5.29
CA TYR A 112 -16.08 -8.72 -4.49
C TYR A 112 -17.07 -8.69 -3.32
N SER A 113 -17.17 -7.56 -2.60
CA SER A 113 -18.11 -7.40 -1.49
C SER A 113 -19.57 -7.31 -1.95
N GLU A 114 -19.85 -6.59 -3.04
CA GLU A 114 -21.22 -6.42 -3.56
C GLU A 114 -21.83 -7.72 -4.10
N LEU A 115 -21.01 -8.72 -4.38
CA LEU A 115 -21.45 -10.06 -4.79
C LEU A 115 -21.92 -10.95 -3.61
N ASP A 116 -21.72 -10.53 -2.37
CA ASP A 116 -22.11 -11.26 -1.16
C ASP A 116 -23.14 -10.49 -0.33
N GLU A 117 -24.37 -10.97 -0.35
CA GLU A 117 -25.49 -10.36 0.38
C GLU A 117 -25.38 -10.53 1.90
N SER A 118 -24.61 -11.51 2.38
CA SER A 118 -24.43 -11.75 3.82
C SER A 118 -23.52 -10.73 4.51
N GLY A 119 -22.83 -9.88 3.74
CA GLY A 119 -21.83 -8.95 4.24
C GLY A 119 -20.60 -9.63 4.86
N ALA A 120 -20.43 -10.94 4.73
CA ALA A 120 -19.28 -11.67 5.25
C ALA A 120 -17.98 -11.22 4.55
N ARG A 121 -18.02 -10.99 3.24
CA ARG A 121 -16.88 -10.50 2.47
C ARG A 121 -16.48 -9.08 2.86
N GLU A 122 -17.43 -8.20 3.09
CA GLU A 122 -17.14 -6.85 3.58
C GLU A 122 -16.52 -6.89 4.99
N ARG A 123 -17.07 -7.72 5.89
CA ARG A 123 -16.49 -7.93 7.23
C ARG A 123 -15.06 -8.46 7.17
N LEU A 124 -14.78 -9.39 6.25
CA LEU A 124 -13.43 -9.90 6.02
C LEU A 124 -12.46 -8.78 5.58
N LEU A 125 -12.86 -7.96 4.61
CA LEU A 125 -12.04 -6.84 4.10
C LEU A 125 -11.83 -5.73 5.15
N ARG A 126 -12.76 -5.56 6.08
CA ARG A 126 -12.63 -4.65 7.23
C ARG A 126 -11.96 -5.29 8.45
N GLY A 127 -11.64 -6.58 8.39
CA GLY A 127 -11.06 -7.34 9.50
C GLY A 127 -9.68 -6.85 9.91
N ARG A 128 -9.21 -7.27 11.08
CA ARG A 128 -7.94 -6.81 11.67
C ARG A 128 -6.73 -7.05 10.76
N THR A 129 -6.63 -8.24 10.15
CA THR A 129 -5.50 -8.61 9.28
C THR A 129 -5.43 -7.74 8.03
N VAL A 130 -6.54 -7.59 7.30
CA VAL A 130 -6.60 -6.72 6.11
C VAL A 130 -6.40 -5.26 6.51
N GLY A 131 -6.96 -4.84 7.65
CA GLY A 131 -6.73 -3.51 8.22
C GLY A 131 -5.25 -3.25 8.51
N MET A 132 -4.51 -4.18 9.09
CA MET A 132 -3.07 -4.02 9.34
C MET A 132 -2.28 -3.93 8.04
N LEU A 133 -2.53 -4.83 7.09
CA LEU A 133 -1.83 -4.87 5.80
C LEU A 133 -2.10 -3.64 4.93
N THR A 134 -3.26 -3.00 5.09
CA THR A 134 -3.67 -1.82 4.31
C THR A 134 -3.53 -0.51 5.09
N HIS A 135 -2.86 -0.53 6.25
CA HIS A 135 -2.64 0.66 7.06
C HIS A 135 -1.74 1.65 6.30
N PRO A 136 -2.16 2.92 6.10
CA PRO A 136 -1.43 3.88 5.25
C PRO A 136 0.06 4.04 5.60
N ALA A 137 0.38 4.12 6.89
CA ALA A 137 1.77 4.20 7.34
C ALA A 137 2.57 2.92 7.04
N TRP A 138 1.99 1.74 7.23
CA TRP A 138 2.64 0.46 6.94
C TRP A 138 2.90 0.31 5.45
N THR A 139 1.93 0.64 4.60
CA THR A 139 2.08 0.53 3.15
C THR A 139 3.12 1.51 2.61
N MET A 140 3.23 2.71 3.23
CA MET A 140 4.29 3.66 2.91
C MET A 140 5.68 3.14 3.32
N VAL A 141 5.82 2.57 4.51
CA VAL A 141 7.08 1.95 4.95
C VAL A 141 7.45 0.79 4.02
N LEU A 142 6.49 -0.07 3.68
CA LEU A 142 6.68 -1.17 2.74
C LEU A 142 7.16 -0.66 1.37
N TYR A 143 6.53 0.40 0.85
CA TYR A 143 6.94 1.06 -0.40
C TYR A 143 8.41 1.48 -0.34
N THR A 144 8.79 2.25 0.67
CA THR A 144 10.18 2.70 0.85
C THR A 144 11.16 1.54 1.00
N VAL A 145 10.83 0.53 1.81
CA VAL A 145 11.70 -0.63 2.05
C VAL A 145 11.90 -1.43 0.77
N VAL A 146 10.85 -1.65 -0.02
CA VAL A 146 10.96 -2.36 -1.29
C VAL A 146 11.88 -1.62 -2.25
N LEU A 147 11.71 -0.30 -2.37
CA LEU A 147 12.56 0.54 -3.21
C LEU A 147 14.03 0.49 -2.79
N VAL A 148 14.32 0.69 -1.50
CA VAL A 148 15.68 0.62 -0.96
C VAL A 148 16.27 -0.78 -1.16
N ALA A 149 15.52 -1.83 -0.85
CA ALA A 149 15.99 -3.21 -0.96
C ALA A 149 16.34 -3.58 -2.42
N THR A 150 15.54 -3.14 -3.38
CA THR A 150 15.73 -3.50 -4.79
C THR A 150 16.81 -2.66 -5.48
N HIS A 151 16.97 -1.39 -5.10
CA HIS A 151 17.84 -0.45 -5.82
C HIS A 151 19.11 -0.03 -5.09
N LEU A 152 19.22 -0.25 -3.78
CA LEU A 152 20.40 0.14 -2.99
C LEU A 152 21.12 -1.05 -2.35
N THR A 153 20.75 -2.28 -2.73
CA THR A 153 21.40 -3.50 -2.25
C THR A 153 21.87 -4.39 -3.40
N SER A 154 22.55 -5.48 -3.07
CA SER A 154 22.97 -6.50 -4.05
C SER A 154 21.80 -7.27 -4.69
N PHE A 155 20.55 -7.02 -4.29
CA PHE A 155 19.37 -7.71 -4.83
C PHE A 155 19.33 -7.69 -6.36
N MET A 156 19.51 -6.51 -6.97
CA MET A 156 19.49 -6.34 -8.43
C MET A 156 20.51 -7.23 -9.14
N GLN A 157 21.73 -7.33 -8.60
CA GLN A 157 22.79 -8.15 -9.20
C GLN A 157 22.43 -9.65 -9.19
N ILE A 158 21.84 -10.12 -8.09
CA ILE A 158 21.44 -11.52 -7.94
C ILE A 158 20.19 -11.80 -8.80
N MET A 159 19.28 -10.84 -8.88
CA MET A 159 18.04 -10.94 -9.66
C MET A 159 18.33 -11.13 -11.16
N LEU A 160 19.33 -10.43 -11.72
CA LEU A 160 19.70 -10.59 -13.13
C LEU A 160 20.13 -12.02 -13.50
N LEU A 161 20.71 -12.74 -12.54
CA LEU A 161 21.17 -14.11 -12.72
C LEU A 161 20.09 -15.16 -12.40
N ASN A 162 18.96 -14.75 -11.81
CA ASN A 162 17.92 -15.65 -11.34
C ASN A 162 16.52 -15.16 -11.78
N PRO A 163 15.93 -15.76 -12.83
CA PRO A 163 14.61 -15.39 -13.35
C PRO A 163 13.48 -15.44 -12.30
N TRP A 164 13.58 -16.34 -11.31
CA TRP A 164 12.59 -16.44 -10.24
C TRP A 164 12.61 -15.22 -9.32
N LEU A 165 13.79 -14.64 -9.05
CA LEU A 165 13.90 -13.41 -8.28
C LEU A 165 13.32 -12.22 -9.04
N HIS A 166 13.50 -12.16 -10.36
CA HIS A 166 12.85 -11.12 -11.17
C HIS A 166 11.32 -11.23 -11.15
N HIS A 167 10.78 -12.45 -11.19
CA HIS A 167 9.34 -12.65 -11.01
C HIS A 167 8.87 -12.28 -9.60
N ALA A 168 9.64 -12.62 -8.56
CA ALA A 168 9.34 -12.25 -7.19
C ALA A 168 9.35 -10.72 -7.00
N GLU A 169 10.32 -10.03 -7.60
CA GLU A 169 10.42 -8.58 -7.62
C GLU A 169 9.20 -7.94 -8.33
N SER A 170 8.86 -8.44 -9.52
CA SER A 170 7.70 -7.96 -10.28
C SER A 170 6.39 -8.12 -9.47
N ALA A 171 6.24 -9.25 -8.77
CA ALA A 171 5.12 -9.49 -7.86
C ALA A 171 5.15 -8.51 -6.68
N LEU A 172 6.33 -8.31 -6.10
CA LEU A 172 6.54 -7.43 -4.95
C LEU A 172 6.20 -5.97 -5.30
N TYR A 173 6.61 -5.46 -6.45
CA TYR A 173 6.22 -4.14 -6.96
C TYR A 173 4.71 -4.04 -7.11
N LEU A 174 4.07 -5.00 -7.76
CA LEU A 174 2.62 -4.97 -7.97
C LEU A 174 1.85 -4.99 -6.64
N VAL A 175 2.21 -5.87 -5.72
CA VAL A 175 1.57 -6.00 -4.41
C VAL A 175 1.79 -4.74 -3.57
N THR A 176 3.02 -4.24 -3.52
CA THR A 176 3.39 -3.06 -2.74
C THR A 176 2.68 -1.82 -3.27
N GLY A 177 2.70 -1.62 -4.58
CA GLY A 177 1.95 -0.56 -5.24
C GLY A 177 0.46 -0.65 -4.95
N TYR A 178 -0.14 -1.85 -5.07
CA TYR A 178 -1.57 -2.02 -4.82
C TYR A 178 -1.92 -1.69 -3.37
N LEU A 179 -1.13 -2.18 -2.42
CA LEU A 179 -1.33 -1.88 -1.00
C LEU A 179 -1.16 -0.38 -0.70
N THR A 180 -0.21 0.30 -1.34
CA THR A 180 0.00 1.76 -1.16
C THR A 180 -1.13 2.57 -1.77
N PHE A 181 -1.57 2.24 -2.99
CA PHE A 181 -2.63 3.01 -3.65
C PHE A 181 -4.02 2.72 -3.11
N LEU A 182 -4.24 1.60 -2.42
CA LEU A 182 -5.54 1.24 -1.86
C LEU A 182 -6.06 2.23 -0.79
N PRO A 183 -5.32 2.62 0.26
CA PRO A 183 -5.77 3.66 1.19
C PRO A 183 -5.65 5.08 0.59
N LEU A 184 -4.76 5.29 -0.38
CA LEU A 184 -4.57 6.61 -1.03
C LEU A 184 -5.71 6.93 -2.01
N LEU A 185 -5.89 6.11 -3.05
CA LEU A 185 -6.86 6.34 -4.14
C LEU A 185 -8.16 5.54 -3.96
N GLY A 186 -8.11 4.47 -3.18
CA GLY A 186 -9.24 3.60 -2.94
C GLY A 186 -10.33 4.26 -2.11
N THR A 187 -11.56 3.84 -2.41
CA THR A 187 -12.78 4.09 -1.65
C THR A 187 -13.49 2.76 -1.42
N GLU A 188 -12.72 1.68 -1.53
CA GLU A 188 -13.14 0.29 -1.42
C GLU A 188 -13.44 -0.04 0.05
N PRO A 189 -14.20 -1.11 0.34
CA PRO A 189 -14.65 -1.41 1.70
C PRO A 189 -13.55 -2.02 2.57
N THR A 190 -12.50 -1.24 2.84
CA THR A 190 -11.45 -1.56 3.81
C THR A 190 -11.64 -0.76 5.09
N ARG A 191 -10.90 -1.10 6.15
CA ARG A 191 -10.93 -0.34 7.42
C ARG A 191 -10.54 1.13 7.23
N TRP A 192 -9.66 1.42 6.27
CA TRP A 192 -9.12 2.76 5.99
C TRP A 192 -9.85 3.49 4.85
N GLN A 193 -11.03 3.02 4.46
CA GLN A 193 -11.84 3.64 3.41
C GLN A 193 -12.05 5.15 3.60
N ARG A 194 -12.15 5.59 4.86
CA ARG A 194 -12.34 6.99 5.26
C ARG A 194 -11.05 7.72 5.66
N PHE A 195 -9.90 7.29 5.14
CA PHE A 195 -8.66 7.99 5.41
C PHE A 195 -8.78 9.46 4.94
N PRO A 196 -8.47 10.48 5.77
CA PRO A 196 -8.69 11.89 5.42
C PRO A 196 -7.96 12.33 4.16
N TYR A 197 -8.60 13.14 3.31
CA TYR A 197 -7.97 13.65 2.10
C TYR A 197 -6.64 14.39 2.31
N PRO A 198 -6.49 15.28 3.33
CA PRO A 198 -5.20 15.91 3.60
C PRO A 198 -4.09 14.89 3.86
N LEU A 199 -4.38 13.83 4.60
CA LEU A 199 -3.41 12.77 4.89
C LEU A 199 -3.12 11.92 3.65
N ARG A 200 -4.09 11.67 2.76
CA ARG A 200 -3.83 11.02 1.47
C ARG A 200 -2.87 11.82 0.60
N VAL A 201 -3.08 13.14 0.51
CA VAL A 201 -2.20 14.05 -0.25
C VAL A 201 -0.81 14.07 0.38
N PHE A 202 -0.73 14.19 1.71
CA PHE A 202 0.53 14.13 2.43
C PHE A 202 1.26 12.79 2.22
N SER A 203 0.56 11.66 2.27
CA SER A 203 1.15 10.35 1.96
C SER A 203 1.66 10.29 0.53
N ALA A 204 0.92 10.78 -0.46
CA ALA A 204 1.42 10.85 -1.84
C ALA A 204 2.71 11.68 -1.94
N MET A 205 2.76 12.85 -1.29
CA MET A 205 3.98 13.66 -1.24
C MET A 205 5.15 12.94 -0.54
N MET A 206 4.87 12.20 0.54
CA MET A 206 5.90 11.44 1.24
C MET A 206 6.43 10.26 0.41
N GLY A 207 5.61 9.68 -0.46
CA GLY A 207 5.99 8.65 -1.41
C GLY A 207 7.01 9.12 -2.46
N MET A 208 7.03 10.41 -2.80
CA MET A 208 8.04 11.01 -3.70
C MET A 208 9.44 10.99 -3.09
N GLY A 209 9.56 11.02 -1.75
CA GLY A 209 10.85 11.08 -1.07
C GLY A 209 11.79 9.90 -1.43
N PRO A 210 11.33 8.64 -1.29
CA PRO A 210 12.07 7.46 -1.75
C PRO A 210 12.43 7.50 -3.24
N ASP A 211 11.47 7.87 -4.11
CA ASP A 211 11.67 7.92 -5.57
C ASP A 211 12.79 8.93 -5.94
N THR A 212 12.70 10.14 -5.39
CA THR A 212 13.73 11.18 -5.52
C THR A 212 15.07 10.73 -4.96
N GLY A 213 15.08 10.26 -3.71
CA GLY A 213 16.32 9.96 -3.00
C GLY A 213 17.13 8.87 -3.71
N ILE A 214 16.46 7.78 -4.09
CA ILE A 214 17.11 6.65 -4.77
C ILE A 214 17.47 7.03 -6.21
N GLY A 215 16.56 7.70 -6.93
CA GLY A 215 16.83 8.14 -8.30
C GLY A 215 18.04 9.06 -8.40
N VAL A 216 18.20 10.01 -7.46
CA VAL A 216 19.37 10.89 -7.37
C VAL A 216 20.64 10.11 -7.04
N ILE A 217 20.59 9.16 -6.11
CA ILE A 217 21.75 8.29 -5.78
C ILE A 217 22.23 7.55 -7.03
N LEU A 218 21.30 6.94 -7.78
CA LEU A 218 21.62 6.21 -9.01
C LEU A 218 22.17 7.13 -10.12
N MET A 219 21.63 8.35 -10.22
CA MET A 219 22.04 9.36 -11.20
C MET A 219 23.41 9.97 -10.92
N MET A 220 23.77 10.08 -9.64
CA MET A 220 25.04 10.68 -9.18
C MET A 220 26.14 9.66 -8.91
N ALA A 221 25.86 8.36 -9.08
CA ALA A 221 26.85 7.31 -8.88
C ALA A 221 28.07 7.51 -9.81
N ASP A 222 29.28 7.40 -9.26
CA ASP A 222 30.53 7.49 -10.01
C ASP A 222 30.86 6.19 -10.74
N ASP A 223 30.47 5.05 -10.15
CA ASP A 223 30.66 3.70 -10.68
C ASP A 223 29.32 2.96 -10.85
N PRO A 224 29.23 1.97 -11.75
CA PRO A 224 28.04 1.12 -11.86
C PRO A 224 27.77 0.38 -10.54
N LEU A 225 26.61 0.61 -9.92
CA LEU A 225 26.16 -0.17 -8.76
C LEU A 225 25.77 -1.60 -9.15
N PHE A 226 25.45 -1.80 -10.44
CA PHE A 226 24.98 -3.08 -10.98
C PHE A 226 25.87 -3.55 -12.13
N PRO A 227 27.13 -3.94 -11.86
CA PRO A 227 28.07 -4.36 -12.89
C PRO A 227 27.60 -5.61 -13.66
N ALA A 228 26.72 -6.43 -13.07
CA ALA A 228 26.11 -7.59 -13.73
C ALA A 228 25.38 -7.26 -15.05
N TYR A 229 24.94 -6.01 -15.26
CA TYR A 229 24.38 -5.59 -16.54
C TYR A 229 25.41 -5.67 -17.70
N HIS A 230 26.72 -5.55 -17.43
CA HIS A 230 27.74 -5.77 -18.47
C HIS A 230 27.67 -7.18 -19.05
N GLU A 231 27.35 -8.19 -18.24
CA GLU A 231 27.30 -9.58 -18.69
C GLU A 231 26.01 -9.90 -19.47
N MET A 232 24.94 -9.15 -19.18
CA MET A 232 23.62 -9.29 -19.78
C MET A 232 23.45 -8.50 -21.07
N ARG A 233 24.40 -7.61 -21.39
CA ARG A 233 24.38 -6.79 -22.60
C ARG A 233 25.02 -7.50 -23.79
N ASP A 234 24.39 -7.32 -24.95
CA ASP A 234 24.96 -7.73 -26.23
C ASP A 234 26.02 -6.75 -26.73
N TRP A 235 26.81 -7.21 -27.69
CA TRP A 235 27.97 -6.52 -28.28
C TRP A 235 27.69 -5.08 -28.79
N TRP A 236 26.45 -4.76 -29.17
CA TRP A 236 26.07 -3.47 -29.74
C TRP A 236 25.80 -2.38 -28.69
N ILE A 237 25.62 -2.74 -27.41
CA ILE A 237 25.28 -1.80 -26.34
C ILE A 237 26.55 -1.08 -25.83
N ASP A 238 27.68 -1.77 -25.84
CA ASP A 238 28.97 -1.29 -25.33
C ASP A 238 29.88 -0.70 -26.44
N ASP A 239 29.36 -0.47 -27.66
CA ASP A 239 30.09 0.13 -28.80
C ASP A 239 30.36 1.65 -28.64
N GLY A 240 30.29 2.15 -27.40
CA GLY A 240 30.57 3.54 -27.00
C GLY A 240 29.36 4.46 -26.90
N THR A 241 28.15 4.03 -27.29
CA THR A 241 26.96 4.89 -27.30
C THR A 241 26.19 4.93 -25.98
N LEU A 242 26.12 3.82 -25.23
CA LEU A 242 25.42 3.76 -23.93
C LEU A 242 26.11 2.81 -22.96
N THR A 243 27.04 3.33 -22.16
CA THR A 243 27.72 2.53 -21.11
C THR A 243 26.74 2.09 -20.01
N VAL A 244 27.11 1.07 -19.22
CA VAL A 244 26.28 0.61 -18.07
C VAL A 244 26.05 1.73 -17.07
N LEU A 245 27.10 2.53 -16.81
CA LEU A 245 26.99 3.69 -15.94
C LEU A 245 26.00 4.73 -16.51
N ALA A 246 26.10 5.06 -17.80
CA ALA A 246 25.21 6.03 -18.42
C ALA A 246 23.74 5.57 -18.38
N ASP A 247 23.46 4.30 -18.68
CA ASP A 247 22.13 3.71 -18.60
C ASP A 247 21.59 3.68 -17.16
N GLN A 248 22.43 3.36 -16.18
CA GLN A 248 22.04 3.43 -14.77
C GLN A 248 21.66 4.85 -14.36
N ARG A 249 22.45 5.85 -14.77
CA ARG A 249 22.17 7.25 -14.46
C ARG A 249 20.88 7.74 -15.11
N LEU A 250 20.64 7.35 -16.37
CA LEU A 250 19.37 7.61 -17.06
C LEU A 250 18.20 6.93 -16.35
N GLY A 251 18.36 5.68 -15.93
CA GLY A 251 17.35 4.97 -15.13
C GLY A 251 17.06 5.67 -13.81
N GLY A 252 18.09 6.15 -13.10
CA GLY A 252 17.92 6.97 -11.89
C GLY A 252 17.13 8.26 -12.16
N GLY A 253 17.42 8.93 -13.28
CA GLY A 253 16.64 10.08 -13.75
C GLY A 253 15.18 9.73 -14.07
N ILE A 254 14.92 8.56 -14.67
CA ILE A 254 13.57 8.07 -14.94
C ILE A 254 12.81 7.78 -13.65
N MET A 255 13.44 7.05 -12.71
CA MET A 255 12.87 6.73 -11.41
C MET A 255 12.46 8.01 -10.68
N TRP A 256 13.35 8.98 -10.60
CA TRP A 256 13.06 10.26 -9.96
C TRP A 256 11.97 11.03 -10.70
N PHE A 257 12.21 11.43 -11.95
CA PHE A 257 11.33 12.37 -12.65
C PHE A 257 9.94 11.78 -12.90
N PHE A 258 9.86 10.55 -13.42
CA PHE A 258 8.56 9.94 -13.71
C PHE A 258 7.89 9.41 -12.46
N GLY A 259 8.64 8.88 -11.48
CA GLY A 259 8.08 8.48 -10.18
C GLY A 259 7.37 9.66 -9.49
N ASP A 260 8.10 10.77 -9.33
CA ASP A 260 7.54 11.98 -8.74
C ASP A 260 6.40 12.56 -9.58
N ALA A 261 6.54 12.62 -10.91
CA ALA A 261 5.49 13.16 -11.77
C ALA A 261 4.19 12.34 -11.67
N LEU A 262 4.27 11.00 -11.67
CA LEU A 262 3.11 10.14 -11.49
C LEU A 262 2.47 10.36 -10.12
N MET A 263 3.28 10.39 -9.06
CA MET A 263 2.79 10.63 -7.70
C MET A 263 2.17 12.03 -7.56
N ALA A 264 2.70 13.04 -8.26
CA ALA A 264 2.16 14.40 -8.30
C ALA A 264 0.81 14.44 -9.01
N VAL A 265 0.65 13.71 -10.13
CA VAL A 265 -0.64 13.57 -10.80
C VAL A 265 -1.68 12.96 -9.86
N PHE A 266 -1.31 11.93 -9.09
CA PHE A 266 -2.20 11.34 -8.08
C PHE A 266 -2.53 12.32 -6.95
N ALA A 267 -1.55 13.06 -6.44
CA ALA A 267 -1.76 14.10 -5.45
C ALA A 267 -2.73 15.18 -5.96
N LEU A 268 -2.58 15.63 -7.21
CA LEU A 268 -3.49 16.59 -7.85
C LEU A 268 -4.92 16.04 -7.99
N ILE A 269 -5.06 14.76 -8.36
CA ILE A 269 -6.35 14.07 -8.38
C ILE A 269 -6.97 14.04 -6.98
N LEU A 270 -6.18 13.75 -5.94
CA LEU A 270 -6.63 13.74 -4.55
C LEU A 270 -7.02 15.13 -4.06
N VAL A 271 -6.27 16.18 -4.39
CA VAL A 271 -6.63 17.57 -4.09
C VAL A 271 -7.95 17.94 -4.79
N LYS A 272 -8.14 17.54 -6.05
CA LYS A 272 -9.40 17.75 -6.76
C LYS A 272 -10.58 17.02 -6.10
N GLN A 273 -10.36 15.81 -5.60
CA GLN A 273 -11.37 15.07 -4.83
C GLN A 273 -11.64 15.75 -3.48
N TRP A 274 -10.60 16.23 -2.82
CA TRP A 274 -10.68 16.96 -1.56
C TRP A 274 -11.52 18.23 -1.69
N MET A 275 -11.26 19.07 -2.71
CA MET A 275 -12.04 20.28 -2.98
C MET A 275 -13.53 20.00 -3.26
N ARG A 276 -13.87 18.79 -3.71
CA ARG A 276 -15.25 18.36 -4.00
C ARG A 276 -15.91 17.64 -2.84
N ALA A 277 -15.13 17.18 -1.86
CA ALA A 277 -15.64 16.47 -0.70
C ALA A 277 -16.44 17.43 0.19
N LYS A 278 -17.65 17.02 0.58
CA LYS A 278 -18.51 17.75 1.52
C LYS A 278 -18.62 16.93 2.81
N GLY A 279 -18.64 17.59 3.96
CA GLY A 279 -18.75 16.94 5.27
C GLY A 279 -17.40 16.62 5.92
N SER A 280 -17.42 15.72 6.90
CA SER A 280 -16.30 15.45 7.81
C SER A 280 -15.08 14.76 7.20
N GLU A 281 -15.20 14.20 5.99
CA GLU A 281 -14.08 13.60 5.23
C GLU A 281 -13.20 14.68 4.56
N ALA A 282 -13.72 15.90 4.38
CA ALA A 282 -12.99 17.04 3.84
C ALA A 282 -11.99 17.66 4.83
N GLY A 283 -11.95 17.18 6.06
CA GLY A 283 -11.03 17.65 7.09
C GLY A 283 -10.67 16.55 8.06
N PHE A 284 -10.06 16.92 9.18
CA PHE A 284 -9.65 15.97 10.21
C PHE A 284 -10.77 15.59 11.19
N GLY A 285 -11.96 16.21 11.09
CA GLY A 285 -13.00 16.16 12.13
C GLY A 285 -13.39 14.76 12.61
N ASN A 286 -13.83 13.88 11.69
CA ASN A 286 -14.21 12.52 12.08
C ASN A 286 -13.01 11.64 12.46
N TRP A 287 -11.83 11.91 11.90
CA TRP A 287 -10.62 11.16 12.23
C TRP A 287 -10.12 11.51 13.63
N LEU A 288 -10.07 12.80 13.98
CA LEU A 288 -9.76 13.29 15.33
C LEU A 288 -10.80 12.84 16.33
N GLU A 289 -12.09 12.89 15.99
CA GLU A 289 -13.16 12.40 16.86
C GLU A 289 -13.07 10.88 17.07
N SER A 290 -12.73 10.11 16.03
CA SER A 290 -12.49 8.67 16.18
C SER A 290 -11.24 8.36 16.99
N ALA A 291 -10.15 9.13 16.80
CA ALA A 291 -8.92 9.01 17.56
C ALA A 291 -9.13 9.40 19.03
N ARG A 292 -9.93 10.44 19.27
CA ARG A 292 -10.36 10.87 20.61
C ARG A 292 -11.20 9.79 21.28
N ARG A 293 -12.19 9.23 20.59
CA ARG A 293 -13.03 8.14 21.13
C ARG A 293 -12.22 6.88 21.41
N SER A 294 -11.27 6.51 20.55
CA SER A 294 -10.39 5.37 20.83
C SER A 294 -9.48 5.64 22.03
N ALA A 295 -8.95 6.84 22.17
CA ALA A 295 -8.14 7.21 23.33
C ALA A 295 -8.98 7.18 24.63
N LEU A 296 -10.20 7.72 24.59
CA LEU A 296 -11.11 7.69 25.74
C LEU A 296 -11.56 6.27 26.08
N ALA A 297 -11.82 5.40 25.09
CA ALA A 297 -12.17 4.01 25.34
C ALA A 297 -11.03 3.22 25.99
N ASP A 298 -9.77 3.48 25.60
CA ASP A 298 -8.57 2.92 26.25
C ASP A 298 -8.47 3.40 27.71
N THR A 299 -8.80 4.68 27.95
CA THR A 299 -8.78 5.27 29.31
C THR A 299 -9.90 4.72 30.19
N ASP A 300 -11.11 4.52 29.64
CA ASP A 300 -12.24 3.93 30.37
C ASP A 300 -12.00 2.44 30.70
N GLU A 301 -11.31 1.70 29.82
CA GLU A 301 -10.91 0.31 30.09
C GLU A 301 -9.85 0.24 31.20
N ASP A 302 -8.88 1.16 31.20
CA ASP A 302 -7.88 1.30 32.25
C ASP A 302 -8.51 1.72 33.59
N ASP A 303 -9.40 2.72 33.60
CA ASP A 303 -10.13 3.16 34.80
C ASP A 303 -11.03 2.06 35.36
N GLN A 304 -11.69 1.27 34.51
CA GLN A 304 -12.49 0.12 34.95
C GLN A 304 -11.62 -1.04 35.44
N SER A 305 -10.42 -1.20 34.91
CA SER A 305 -9.45 -2.20 35.40
C SER A 305 -8.86 -1.78 36.74
N ALA A 306 -8.55 -0.49 36.91
CA ALA A 306 -8.08 0.12 38.14
C ALA A 306 -9.17 0.04 39.22
N ALA A 307 -10.42 0.39 38.89
CA ALA A 307 -11.57 0.26 39.78
C ALA A 307 -11.83 -1.21 40.17
N ARG A 308 -11.68 -2.16 39.25
CA ARG A 308 -11.77 -3.60 39.56
C ARG A 308 -10.61 -4.09 40.42
N SER A 309 -9.40 -3.54 40.24
CA SER A 309 -8.24 -3.87 41.08
C SER A 309 -8.37 -3.30 42.50
N LEU A 310 -8.94 -2.09 42.62
CA LEU A 310 -9.28 -1.46 43.89
C LEU A 310 -10.39 -2.24 44.62
N GLN A 311 -11.45 -2.65 43.91
CA GLN A 311 -12.50 -3.53 44.44
C GLN A 311 -12.00 -4.93 44.79
N ALA A 312 -10.94 -5.42 44.14
CA ALA A 312 -10.32 -6.70 44.49
C ALA A 312 -9.34 -6.58 45.66
N SER A 313 -8.86 -5.38 45.98
CA SER A 313 -8.01 -5.10 47.15
C SER A 313 -8.79 -4.64 48.39
N GLU A 314 -9.99 -4.10 48.23
CA GLU A 314 -10.90 -3.80 49.33
C GLU A 314 -11.62 -5.09 49.76
N ASP A 315 -10.92 -5.87 50.56
CA ASP A 315 -11.48 -6.98 51.33
C ASP A 315 -12.63 -6.43 52.20
N LEU A 316 -13.83 -6.99 52.03
CA LEU A 316 -15.12 -6.53 52.55
C LEU A 316 -15.19 -6.40 54.08
N ASP A 317 -14.14 -6.79 54.79
CA ASP A 317 -14.05 -6.79 56.24
C ASP A 317 -13.56 -5.44 56.83
N GLU A 318 -12.84 -4.59 56.07
CA GLU A 318 -12.38 -3.28 56.58
C GLU A 318 -13.51 -2.23 56.63
N ASP A 319 -14.42 -2.25 55.66
CA ASP A 319 -15.46 -1.24 55.51
C ASP A 319 -16.59 -1.40 56.57
N GLU A 320 -16.88 -2.65 56.94
CA GLU A 320 -17.81 -2.97 58.03
C GLU A 320 -17.20 -2.60 59.40
N GLN A 321 -15.90 -2.83 59.61
CA GLN A 321 -15.19 -2.41 60.83
C GLN A 321 -15.14 -0.88 60.96
N ALA A 322 -14.87 -0.16 59.87
CA ALA A 322 -14.87 1.30 59.86
C ALA A 322 -16.26 1.89 60.18
N ARG A 323 -17.33 1.30 59.62
CA ARG A 323 -18.72 1.67 59.94
C ARG A 323 -19.07 1.41 61.40
N GLN A 324 -18.66 0.28 61.95
CA GLN A 324 -18.91 -0.05 63.36
C GLN A 324 -18.16 0.91 64.30
N ALA A 325 -16.90 1.24 64.00
CA ALA A 325 -16.12 2.21 64.76
C ALA A 325 -16.74 3.62 64.72
N TYR A 326 -17.19 4.05 63.54
CA TYR A 326 -17.85 5.35 63.35
C TYR A 326 -19.18 5.44 64.13
N ASN A 327 -20.02 4.40 64.05
CA ASN A 327 -21.28 4.33 64.79
C ASN A 327 -21.06 4.31 66.30
N ALA A 328 -20.02 3.61 66.79
CA ALA A 328 -19.66 3.60 68.20
C ALA A 328 -19.20 4.98 68.70
N MET A 329 -18.47 5.74 67.88
CA MET A 329 -18.08 7.12 68.18
C MET A 329 -19.29 8.04 68.30
N LEU A 330 -20.22 8.00 67.34
CA LEU A 330 -21.45 8.79 67.38
C LEU A 330 -22.28 8.49 68.64
N ALA A 331 -22.37 7.22 69.04
CA ALA A 331 -23.07 6.82 70.25
C ALA A 331 -22.39 7.30 71.55
N ARG A 332 -21.08 7.58 71.54
CA ARG A 332 -20.39 8.22 72.69
C ARG A 332 -20.69 9.71 72.75
N LEU A 333 -20.61 10.41 71.61
CA LEU A 333 -20.93 11.84 71.52
C LEU A 333 -22.37 12.12 71.94
N ALA A 334 -23.33 11.30 71.49
CA ALA A 334 -24.74 11.46 71.86
C ALA A 334 -25.02 11.20 73.36
N ARG A 335 -24.18 10.41 74.04
CA ARG A 335 -24.27 10.22 75.49
C ARG A 335 -23.67 11.41 76.25
N HIS A 336 -22.51 11.88 75.82
CA HIS A 336 -21.87 13.07 76.39
C HIS A 336 -22.79 14.32 76.32
N ASP A 337 -23.41 14.56 75.16
CA ASP A 337 -24.31 15.70 74.94
C ASP A 337 -25.65 15.57 75.70
N ARG A 338 -26.02 14.36 76.17
CA ARG A 338 -27.17 14.14 77.06
C ARG A 338 -26.81 14.36 78.53
N ASP A 339 -25.63 13.92 78.95
CA ASP A 339 -25.15 14.12 80.32
C ASP A 339 -24.85 15.60 80.59
N GLU A 340 -24.39 16.37 79.59
CA GLU A 340 -24.16 17.83 79.69
C GLU A 340 -25.46 18.67 79.69
N ARG A 341 -26.60 18.13 79.28
CA ARG A 341 -27.90 18.84 79.24
C ARG A 341 -28.88 18.42 80.34
N GLY A 342 -28.51 17.44 81.17
CA GLY A 342 -29.35 16.84 82.20
C GLY A 342 -28.91 17.07 83.64
N GLY A 343 -27.85 17.84 83.88
CA GLY A 343 -27.40 18.34 85.19
C GLY A 343 -27.24 19.85 85.16
#